data_AF-A0A843HE02-F1
#
_entry.id   AF-A0A843HE02-F1
#
_cell.length_a   1.000
_cell.length_b   1.000
_cell.length_c   1.000
_cell.angle_alpha   90.00
_cell.angle_beta   90.00
_cell.angle_gamma   90.00
#
_symmetry.space_group_name_H-M   'P 1'
#
loop_
_entity.id
_entity.type
_entity.pdbx_description
1 polymer ?
#
loop_
_entity_poly.entity_id
_entity_poly.type
_entity_poly.pdbx_seq_one_letter_code
_entity_poly.pdbx_strand_id
1 'polypeptide(L)' 'MYFYVIETQTGESGSTNTFVYKDRADAEAKYHEVLMYASKSTVRRHGCMIMTEDLFILKSEVYNHDPAPVTDD' A
#
# COMPACT_ATOMS: atom_id res chain seq x y z
N MET A 1 -19.44 -6.79 -6.73
CA MET A 1 -18.55 -5.83 -6.06
C MET A 1 -17.43 -6.55 -5.36
N TYR A 2 -16.27 -6.59 -6.02
CA TYR A 2 -15.00 -6.92 -5.39
C TYR A 2 -14.24 -5.65 -5.01
N PHE A 3 -13.39 -5.78 -4.01
CA PHE A 3 -12.42 -4.79 -3.57
C PHE A 3 -11.02 -5.39 -3.70
N TYR A 4 -10.11 -4.64 -4.30
CA TYR A 4 -8.73 -5.04 -4.49
C TYR A 4 -7.87 -4.20 -3.57
N VAL A 5 -7.05 -4.86 -2.76
CA VAL A 5 -5.98 -4.22 -1.99
C VAL A 5 -4.68 -4.55 -2.69
N ILE A 6 -3.99 -3.53 -3.17
CA ILE A 6 -2.73 -3.68 -3.88
C ILE A 6 -1.63 -3.08 -3.00
N GLU A 7 -0.62 -3.89 -2.68
CA GLU A 7 0.62 -3.44 -2.10
C GLU A 7 1.70 -3.44 -3.18
N THR A 8 2.47 -2.36 -3.27
CA THR A 8 3.65 -2.26 -4.12
C THR A 8 4.85 -1.88 -3.27
N GLN A 9 5.88 -2.70 -3.28
CA GLN A 9 7.16 -2.43 -2.63
C GLN A 9 8.18 -2.07 -3.70
N THR A 10 8.95 -1.00 -3.52
CA THR A 10 9.98 -0.60 -4.50
C THR A 10 11.37 -0.61 -3.88
N GLY A 11 12.35 -1.15 -4.62
CA GLY A 11 13.74 -1.37 -4.19
C GLY A 11 14.33 -2.62 -4.82
N GLU A 12 15.52 -3.05 -4.40
CA GLU A 12 16.21 -4.25 -4.94
C GLU A 12 15.40 -5.56 -4.78
N SER A 13 14.43 -5.60 -3.87
CA SER A 13 13.51 -6.73 -3.66
C SER A 13 12.04 -6.33 -3.82
N GLY A 14 11.77 -5.34 -4.68
CA GLY A 14 10.41 -4.85 -4.89
C GLY A 14 9.44 -5.96 -5.30
N SER A 15 8.23 -5.92 -4.76
CA SER A 15 7.17 -6.90 -5.00
C SER A 15 5.83 -6.19 -5.18
N THR A 16 4.88 -6.84 -5.85
CA THR A 16 3.50 -6.35 -5.91
C THR A 16 2.57 -7.48 -5.52
N ASN A 17 1.80 -7.26 -4.46
CA ASN A 17 0.83 -8.22 -3.93
C ASN A 17 -0.57 -7.68 -4.18
N THR A 18 -1.48 -8.52 -4.66
CA THR A 18 -2.88 -8.18 -4.84
C THR A 18 -3.74 -9.12 -4.00
N PHE A 19 -4.59 -8.53 -3.17
CA PHE A 19 -5.55 -9.24 -2.33
C PHE A 19 -6.97 -8.86 -2.78
N VAL A 20 -7.88 -9.84 -2.86
CA VAL A 20 -9.23 -9.63 -3.38
C VAL A 20 -10.25 -10.01 -2.33
N TYR A 21 -11.19 -9.10 -2.06
CA TYR A 21 -12.22 -9.25 -1.04
C TYR A 21 -13.61 -8.96 -1.62
N LYS A 22 -14.64 -9.61 -1.06
CA LYS A 22 -16.06 -9.31 -1.37
C LYS A 22 -16.67 -8.31 -0.39
N ASP A 23 -16.10 -8.22 0.81
CA ASP A 23 -16.53 -7.28 1.84
C ASP A 23 -15.56 -6.09 1.91
N ARG A 24 -16.11 -4.88 2.03
CA ARG A 24 -15.33 -3.65 2.11
C ARG A 24 -14.51 -3.56 3.40
N ALA A 25 -15.08 -3.97 4.53
CA ALA A 25 -14.43 -3.92 5.83
C ALA A 25 -13.21 -4.86 5.87
N ASP A 26 -13.31 -6.04 5.27
CA ASP A 26 -12.16 -6.96 5.16
C ASP A 26 -11.04 -6.37 4.29
N ALA A 27 -11.39 -5.72 3.19
CA ALA A 27 -10.43 -5.01 2.34
C ALA A 27 -9.75 -3.85 3.10
N GLU A 28 -10.54 -3.07 3.85
CA GLU A 28 -10.00 -1.98 4.67
C GLU A 28 -9.09 -2.51 5.79
N ALA A 29 -9.45 -3.63 6.42
CA ALA A 29 -8.60 -4.29 7.41
C ALA A 29 -7.26 -4.72 6.81
N LYS A 30 -7.28 -5.35 5.62
CA LYS A 30 -6.03 -5.74 4.94
C LYS A 30 -5.18 -4.53 4.54
N TYR A 31 -5.80 -3.46 4.07
CA TYR A 31 -5.10 -2.21 3.77
C TYR A 31 -4.38 -1.65 4.99
N HIS A 32 -5.05 -1.57 6.14
CA HIS A 32 -4.43 -1.10 7.38
C HIS A 32 -3.36 -2.06 7.90
N GLU A 33 -3.55 -3.36 7.73
CA GLU A 33 -2.54 -4.38 8.02
C GLU A 33 -1.27 -4.14 7.19
N VAL A 34 -1.39 -3.93 5.88
CA VAL A 34 -0.26 -3.62 4.98
C VAL A 34 0.46 -2.35 5.42
N LEU A 35 -0.28 -1.28 5.75
CA LEU A 35 0.34 -0.03 6.22
C LEU A 35 1.08 -0.20 7.55
N MET A 36 0.53 -1.00 8.46
CA MET A 36 1.21 -1.34 9.71
C MET A 36 2.52 -2.10 9.44
N TYR A 37 2.51 -3.07 8.53
CA TYR A 37 3.74 -3.78 8.14
C TYR A 37 4.76 -2.86 7.48
N ALA A 38 4.32 -2.01 6.55
CA ALA A 38 5.17 -1.01 5.90
C ALA A 38 5.90 -0.13 6.92
N SER A 39 5.21 0.32 7.98
CA SER A 39 5.81 1.17 9.03
C SER A 39 6.95 0.53 9.82
N LYS A 40 7.07 -0.80 9.78
CA LYS A 40 8.10 -1.58 10.48
C LYS A 40 9.06 -2.29 9.53
N SER A 41 8.84 -2.15 8.22
CA SER A 41 9.58 -2.83 7.17
C SER A 41 10.96 -2.21 6.99
N THR A 42 11.95 -3.05 6.63
CA THR A 42 13.26 -2.59 6.16
C THR A 42 13.25 -2.16 4.70
N VAL A 43 12.20 -2.47 3.95
CA VAL A 43 12.02 -2.01 2.58
C VAL A 43 11.63 -0.53 2.61
N ARG A 44 12.37 0.28 1.86
CA ARG A 44 12.33 1.74 1.99
C ARG A 44 11.01 2.37 1.57
N ARG A 45 10.31 1.75 0.61
CA ARG A 45 9.11 2.34 0.01
C ARG A 45 8.02 1.29 -0.19
N HIS A 46 6.85 1.59 0.36
CA HIS A 46 5.63 0.82 0.18
C HIS A 46 4.53 1.75 -0.31
N GLY A 47 3.82 1.37 -1.36
CA GLY A 47 2.52 1.92 -1.72
C GLY A 47 1.44 0.91 -1.37
N CYS A 48 0.33 1.36 -0.82
CA CYS A 48 -0.86 0.54 -0.68
C CYS A 48 -2.09 1.30 -1.19
N MET A 49 -3.00 0.60 -1.86
CA MET A 49 -4.27 1.18 -2.29
C MET A 49 -5.41 0.17 -2.19
N ILE A 50 -6.61 0.68 -1.96
CA ILE A 50 -7.87 -0.07 -2.10
C ILE A 50 -8.61 0.48 -3.32
N MET A 51 -9.03 -0.40 -4.22
CA MET A 51 -9.86 -0.04 -5.37
C MET A 51 -11.07 -0.97 -5.53
N THR A 52 -12.12 -0.48 -6.18
CA THR A 52 -13.29 -1.27 -6.57
C THR A 52 -13.01 -2.09 -7.84
N GLU A 53 -13.90 -3.03 -8.18
CA GLU A 53 -13.84 -3.79 -9.46
C GLU A 53 -13.92 -2.92 -10.71
N ASP A 54 -14.49 -1.72 -10.59
CA ASP A 54 -14.53 -0.71 -11.65
C ASP A 54 -13.27 0.17 -11.69
N LEU A 55 -12.21 -0.24 -10.98
CA LEU A 55 -10.91 0.44 -10.87
C LEU A 55 -10.96 1.83 -10.20
N PHE A 56 -12.03 2.12 -9.45
CA PHE A 56 -12.13 3.35 -8.68
C PHE A 56 -11.31 3.22 -7.39
N ILE A 57 -10.32 4.10 -7.19
CA ILE A 57 -9.48 4.11 -5.99
C ILE A 57 -10.25 4.74 -4.84
N LEU A 58 -10.43 3.98 -3.76
CA LEU A 58 -11.09 4.42 -2.54
C LEU A 58 -10.13 5.08 -1.55
N LYS A 59 -8.93 4.49 -1.40
CA LYS A 59 -7.87 4.96 -0.50
C LYS A 59 -6.52 4.59 -1.11
N SER A 60 -5.52 5.43 -0.88
CA SER A 60 -4.13 5.14 -1.24
C SER A 60 -3.19 5.85 -0.28
N GLU A 61 -2.10 5.19 0.09
CA GLU A 61 -1.07 5.74 0.96
C GLU A 61 0.30 5.24 0.51
N VAL A 62 1.32 6.09 0.67
CA VAL A 62 2.71 5.74 0.40
C VAL A 62 3.51 5.91 1.68
N TYR A 63 4.11 4.82 2.14
CA TYR A 63 5.08 4.84 3.21
C TYR A 63 6.48 4.96 2.61
N ASN A 64 7.16 6.07 2.89
CA ASN A 64 8.54 6.31 2.47
C ASN A 64 9.44 6.48 3.71
N HIS A 65 10.37 5.55 3.88
CA HIS A 65 11.38 5.58 4.94
C HIS A 65 12.62 6.36 4.55
N ASP A 66 12.74 6.81 3.29
CA ASP A 66 13.86 7.66 2.92
C ASP A 66 13.84 8.94 3.77
N PRO A 67 15.01 9.39 4.28
CA PRO A 67 15.10 10.69 4.93
C PRO A 67 14.58 11.76 3.97
N ALA A 68 13.91 12.78 4.53
CA ALA A 68 13.45 13.91 3.74
C ALA A 68 14.60 14.40 2.84
N PRO A 69 14.32 14.74 1.57
CA PRO A 69 15.36 15.21 0.67
C PRO A 69 16.10 16.36 1.35
N VAL A 70 17.43 16.27 1.42
CA VAL A 70 18.26 17.37 1.88
C VAL A 70 18.04 18.49 0.86
N THR A 71 17.31 19.51 1.26
CA THR A 71 17.23 20.76 0.51
C THR A 71 18.47 21.54 0.87
N ASP A 72 19.40 21.66 -0.07
CA ASP A 72 20.49 22.64 0.05
C ASP A 72 19.85 24.03 -0.04
N ASP A 73 19.71 24.70 1.11
CA ASP A 73 19.33 26.13 1.21
C ASP A 73 20.49 27.05 0.79
#